data_AF-A0A2G7LMG5-F1
#
_entry.id   AF-A0A2G7LMG5-F1
#
_cell.length_a   1.000
_cell.length_b   1.000
_cell.length_c   1.000
_cell.angle_alpha   90.00
_cell.angle_beta   90.00
_cell.angle_gamma   90.00
#
_symmetry.space_group_name_H-M   'P 1'
#
loop_
_entity.id
_entity.type
_entity.pdbx_description
1 polymer ?
#
loop_
_entity_poly.entity_id
_entity_poly.type
_entity_poly.pdbx_seq_one_letter_code
_entity_poly.pdbx_strand_id
1 'polypeptide(L)'
;LNEAGQQPTADNKIYKKIKEELGVTFKFEFLAGDKNQKLGVMIAGGDYPDLISADTKLTAAGSVIPLEDLIEEHAPNLKKHYEKYWNQMKDPNDGHIYYLPNYGAYNGEVADTYYSGPAFWIQKAVLKEFGYPTPKTLDEYFDLIAKYKEKYPTIDGKPTVGFEVLNYDWKNWGLLNPPQHL
;
A
#
# COMPACT_ATOMS: atom_id res chain seq x y z
N LEU A 1 -1.02 4.93 -9.98
CA LEU A 1 0.42 4.81 -9.68
C LEU A 1 1.06 4.26 -10.96
N ASN A 2 1.26 5.15 -11.93
CA ASN A 2 1.89 4.86 -13.22
C ASN A 2 3.23 5.59 -13.33
N GLU A 3 3.90 5.82 -12.20
CA GLU A 3 5.26 6.35 -12.22
C GLU A 3 6.18 5.17 -12.53
N ALA A 4 6.87 5.25 -13.67
CA ALA A 4 7.99 4.36 -13.96
C ALA A 4 8.98 4.49 -12.79
N GLY A 5 9.28 3.38 -12.13
CA GLY A 5 10.21 3.40 -11.01
C GLY A 5 11.53 4.04 -11.44
N GLN A 6 12.09 4.86 -10.57
CA GLN A 6 13.38 5.49 -10.84
C GLN A 6 14.49 4.51 -10.48
N GLN A 7 15.46 4.36 -11.38
CA GLN A 7 16.68 3.64 -11.07
C GLN A 7 17.36 4.30 -9.88
N PRO A 8 17.81 3.52 -8.89
CA PRO A 8 18.58 4.09 -7.80
C PRO A 8 19.87 4.70 -8.35
N THR A 9 20.26 5.84 -7.80
CA THR A 9 21.50 6.51 -8.19
C THR A 9 22.71 5.65 -7.84
N ALA A 10 23.80 5.80 -8.61
CA ALA A 10 25.03 5.03 -8.40
C ALA A 10 25.66 5.28 -7.01
N ASP A 11 25.33 6.40 -6.36
CA ASP A 11 25.80 6.78 -5.02
C ASP A 11 24.86 6.36 -3.88
N ASN A 12 23.79 5.61 -4.17
CA ASN A 12 22.82 5.16 -3.17
C ASN A 12 23.50 4.35 -2.06
N LYS A 13 23.46 4.91 -0.84
CA LYS A 13 24.15 4.39 0.35
C LYS A 13 23.70 3.00 0.75
N ILE A 14 22.42 2.67 0.54
CA ILE A 14 21.86 1.36 0.91
C ILE A 14 22.36 0.28 -0.02
N TYR A 15 22.32 0.49 -1.34
CA TYR A 15 22.82 -0.52 -2.29
C TYR A 15 24.33 -0.71 -2.23
N LYS A 16 25.09 0.35 -1.95
CA LYS A 16 26.53 0.22 -1.66
C LYS A 16 26.78 -0.67 -0.46
N LYS A 17 26.06 -0.42 0.64
CA LYS A 17 26.18 -1.24 1.85
C LYS A 17 25.80 -2.70 1.61
N ILE A 18 24.72 -2.96 0.87
CA ILE A 18 24.33 -4.33 0.50
C ILE A 18 25.44 -5.01 -0.32
N LYS A 19 26.03 -4.30 -1.28
CA LYS A 19 27.15 -4.82 -2.07
C LYS A 19 28.38 -5.11 -1.19
N GLU A 20 28.70 -4.23 -0.25
CA GLU A 20 29.85 -4.38 0.66
C GLU A 20 29.67 -5.55 1.63
N GLU A 21 28.47 -5.73 2.20
CA GLU A 21 28.21 -6.78 3.19
C GLU A 21 27.91 -8.14 2.57
N LEU A 22 27.22 -8.17 1.43
CA LEU A 22 26.69 -9.40 0.82
C LEU A 22 27.32 -9.76 -0.53
N GLY A 23 28.09 -8.85 -1.13
CA GLY A 23 28.65 -9.05 -2.48
C GLY A 23 27.63 -9.00 -3.61
N VAL A 24 26.37 -8.64 -3.32
CA VAL A 24 25.25 -8.66 -4.27
C VAL A 24 25.08 -7.30 -4.96
N THR A 25 24.77 -7.32 -6.25
CA THR A 25 24.41 -6.13 -7.04
C THR A 25 23.07 -6.31 -7.72
N PHE A 26 22.31 -5.22 -7.87
CA PHE A 26 21.00 -5.25 -8.51
C PHE A 26 21.02 -4.53 -9.85
N LYS A 27 20.33 -5.11 -10.83
CA LYS A 27 19.94 -4.47 -12.08
C LYS A 27 18.41 -4.41 -12.09
N PHE A 28 17.84 -3.24 -11.89
CA PHE A 28 16.38 -3.09 -11.85
C PHE A 28 15.83 -2.96 -13.26
N GLU A 29 14.73 -3.65 -13.54
CA GLU A 29 13.90 -3.39 -14.70
C GLU A 29 12.54 -2.90 -14.20
N PHE A 30 12.18 -1.67 -14.58
CA PHE A 30 10.86 -1.13 -14.29
C PHE A 30 9.99 -1.29 -15.53
N LEU A 31 8.80 -1.85 -15.34
CA LEU A 31 7.85 -2.01 -16.42
C LEU A 31 7.43 -0.63 -16.94
N ALA A 32 7.66 -0.40 -18.22
CA ALA A 32 7.02 0.67 -18.98
C ALA A 32 5.80 0.12 -19.71
N GLY A 33 4.67 0.83 -19.61
CA GLY A 33 3.41 0.44 -20.25
C GLY A 33 2.52 -0.46 -19.39
N ASP A 34 1.64 -1.23 -20.04
CA ASP A 34 0.65 -2.06 -19.34
C ASP A 34 1.29 -3.28 -18.67
N LYS A 35 1.13 -3.37 -17.35
CA LYS A 35 1.65 -4.46 -16.52
C LYS A 35 1.12 -5.82 -16.96
N ASN A 36 -0.18 -5.92 -17.30
CA ASN A 36 -0.82 -7.20 -17.60
C ASN A 36 -0.30 -7.79 -18.90
N GLN A 37 -0.12 -6.96 -19.92
CA GLN A 37 0.44 -7.39 -21.21
C GLN A 37 1.88 -7.88 -21.04
N LYS A 38 2.72 -7.11 -20.33
CA LYS A 38 4.12 -7.49 -20.09
C LYS A 38 4.23 -8.80 -19.32
N LEU A 39 3.42 -8.97 -18.28
CA LEU A 39 3.41 -10.20 -17.49
C LEU A 39 2.94 -11.40 -18.31
N GLY A 40 1.94 -11.22 -19.18
CA GLY A 40 1.49 -12.26 -20.10
C GLY A 40 2.58 -12.71 -21.08
N VAL A 41 3.35 -11.77 -21.63
CA VAL A 41 4.50 -12.09 -22.51
C VAL A 41 5.59 -12.85 -21.74
N MET A 42 5.91 -12.40 -20.53
CA MET A 42 6.92 -13.05 -19.69
C MET A 42 6.53 -14.50 -19.36
N ILE A 43 5.28 -14.71 -18.95
CA ILE A 43 4.74 -16.04 -18.65
C ILE A 43 4.76 -16.94 -19.90
N ALA A 44 4.36 -16.42 -21.06
CA ALA A 44 4.36 -17.19 -22.30
C ALA A 44 5.78 -17.53 -22.79
N GLY A 45 6.75 -16.64 -22.54
CA GLY A 45 8.14 -16.82 -22.94
C GLY A 45 8.96 -17.69 -21.98
N GLY A 46 8.57 -17.76 -20.70
CA GLY A 46 9.31 -18.48 -19.66
C GLY A 46 10.64 -17.83 -19.27
N ASP A 47 10.87 -16.59 -19.67
CA ASP A 47 12.09 -15.83 -19.39
C ASP A 47 11.84 -14.83 -18.27
N TYR A 48 12.29 -15.16 -17.05
CA TYR A 48 12.03 -14.39 -15.84
C TYR A 48 13.31 -13.79 -15.26
N PRO A 49 13.25 -12.60 -14.62
CA PRO A 49 14.36 -12.12 -13.81
C PRO A 49 14.53 -12.98 -12.55
N ASP A 50 15.68 -12.85 -11.89
CA ASP A 50 15.96 -13.54 -10.62
C ASP A 50 14.97 -13.16 -9.51
N LEU A 51 14.49 -11.91 -9.52
CA LEU A 51 13.51 -11.38 -8.57
C LEU A 51 12.44 -10.59 -9.33
N ILE A 52 11.19 -10.82 -8.96
CA ILE A 52 10.03 -10.14 -9.56
C ILE A 52 9.04 -9.72 -8.47
N SER A 53 8.36 -8.59 -8.67
CA SER A 53 7.27 -8.18 -7.77
C SER A 53 6.13 -9.20 -7.83
N ALA A 54 5.63 -9.58 -6.66
CA ALA A 54 4.58 -10.59 -6.55
C ALA A 54 3.33 -10.24 -7.38
N ASP A 55 2.83 -11.23 -8.10
CA ASP A 55 1.57 -11.16 -8.85
C ASP A 55 0.94 -12.56 -8.91
N THR A 56 -0.36 -12.64 -8.66
CA THR A 56 -1.07 -13.93 -8.62
C THR A 56 -1.03 -14.67 -9.95
N LYS A 57 -0.84 -13.97 -11.08
CA LYS A 57 -0.68 -14.61 -12.39
C LYS A 57 0.61 -15.44 -12.49
N LEU A 58 1.67 -15.05 -11.80
CA LEU A 58 2.93 -15.80 -11.77
C LEU A 58 2.76 -17.09 -10.99
N THR A 59 2.12 -17.02 -9.81
CA THR A 59 1.79 -18.21 -9.00
C THR A 59 0.87 -19.15 -9.77
N ALA A 60 -0.20 -18.63 -10.38
CA ALA A 60 -1.14 -19.43 -11.17
C ALA A 60 -0.49 -20.09 -12.39
N ALA A 61 0.56 -19.48 -12.94
CA ALA A 61 1.34 -20.03 -14.06
C ALA A 61 2.50 -20.94 -13.61
N GLY A 62 2.67 -21.21 -12.31
CA GLY A 62 3.78 -22.01 -11.78
C GLY A 62 5.16 -21.38 -12.03
N SER A 63 5.20 -20.06 -12.19
CA SER A 63 6.39 -19.29 -12.58
C SER A 63 7.24 -18.81 -11.39
N VAL A 64 6.88 -19.21 -10.18
CA VAL A 64 7.56 -18.87 -8.92
C VAL A 64 7.77 -20.13 -8.10
N ILE A 65 8.82 -20.12 -7.28
CA ILE A 65 9.16 -21.26 -6.41
C ILE A 65 8.61 -21.04 -4.99
N PRO A 66 8.25 -22.12 -4.27
CA PRO A 66 7.99 -22.05 -2.83
C PRO A 66 9.23 -21.57 -2.07
N LEU A 67 9.03 -20.76 -1.03
CA LEU A 67 10.11 -20.10 -0.28
C LEU A 67 10.25 -20.63 1.16
N GLU A 68 9.25 -21.33 1.69
CA GLU A 68 9.23 -21.74 3.10
C GLU A 68 10.45 -22.56 3.52
N ASP A 69 10.87 -23.53 2.70
CA ASP A 69 12.05 -24.37 2.99
C ASP A 69 13.34 -23.53 2.94
N LEU A 70 13.49 -22.67 1.94
CA LEU A 70 14.63 -21.75 1.82
C LEU A 70 14.72 -20.80 3.03
N ILE A 71 13.57 -20.33 3.52
CA ILE A 71 13.52 -19.45 4.69
C ILE A 71 13.92 -20.20 5.95
N GLU A 72 13.44 -21.43 6.12
CA GLU A 72 13.76 -22.26 7.28
C GLU A 72 15.23 -22.70 7.31
N GLU A 73 15.80 -23.05 6.16
CA GLU A 73 17.18 -23.52 6.05
C GLU A 73 18.22 -22.39 6.09
N HIS A 74 17.93 -21.26 5.43
CA HIS A 74 18.94 -20.24 5.14
C HIS A 74 18.65 -18.85 5.71
N ALA A 75 17.41 -18.55 6.12
CA ALA A 75 17.03 -17.19 6.49
C ALA A 75 16.41 -17.10 7.90
N PRO A 76 17.16 -17.42 8.97
CA PRO A 76 16.65 -17.40 10.34
C PRO A 76 16.11 -16.03 10.77
N ASN A 77 16.68 -14.94 10.25
CA ASN A 77 16.20 -13.59 10.50
C ASN A 77 14.82 -13.34 9.85
N LEU A 78 14.59 -13.84 8.64
CA LEU A 78 13.29 -13.75 7.97
C LEU A 78 12.27 -14.65 8.65
N LYS A 79 12.65 -15.87 9.04
CA LYS A 79 11.79 -16.79 9.78
C LYS A 79 11.27 -16.14 11.06
N LYS A 80 12.16 -15.51 11.84
CA LYS A 80 11.81 -14.77 13.04
C LYS A 80 10.92 -13.56 12.75
N HIS A 81 11.24 -12.79 11.70
CA HIS A 81 10.46 -11.60 11.34
C HIS A 81 9.02 -11.94 10.97
N TYR A 82 8.81 -13.05 10.25
CA TYR A 82 7.50 -13.45 9.76
C TYR A 82 6.75 -14.45 10.65
N GLU A 83 7.30 -14.85 11.79
CA GLU A 83 6.75 -15.91 12.65
C GLU A 83 5.25 -15.73 12.96
N LYS A 84 4.85 -14.53 13.37
CA LYS A 84 3.45 -14.18 13.70
C LYS A 84 2.52 -14.27 12.48
N TYR A 85 3.04 -14.06 11.28
CA TYR A 85 2.29 -13.93 10.04
C TYR A 85 2.45 -15.15 9.13
N TRP A 86 3.23 -16.15 9.55
CA TRP A 86 3.65 -17.28 8.72
C TRP A 86 2.49 -17.99 8.03
N ASN A 87 1.42 -18.26 8.77
CA ASN A 87 0.24 -18.92 8.21
C ASN A 87 -0.60 -18.00 7.31
N GLN A 88 -0.54 -16.68 7.50
CA GLN A 88 -1.24 -15.72 6.65
C GLN A 88 -0.53 -15.49 5.31
N MET A 89 0.75 -15.86 5.22
CA MET A 89 1.56 -15.76 4.01
C MET A 89 1.36 -16.92 3.05
N LYS A 90 0.77 -18.02 3.52
CA LYS A 90 0.54 -19.23 2.72
C LYS A 90 -0.55 -18.98 1.70
N ASP A 91 -0.32 -19.42 0.48
CA ASP A 91 -1.33 -19.44 -0.55
C ASP A 91 -2.49 -20.34 -0.10
N PRO A 92 -3.75 -19.88 -0.19
CA PRO A 92 -4.89 -20.64 0.30
C PRO A 92 -5.18 -21.91 -0.51
N ASN A 93 -4.64 -22.05 -1.72
CA ASN A 93 -4.90 -23.19 -2.59
C ASN A 93 -3.97 -24.37 -2.30
N ASP A 94 -2.69 -24.12 -2.05
CA ASP A 94 -1.67 -25.17 -1.89
C ASP A 94 -0.85 -25.08 -0.60
N GLY A 95 -0.95 -23.99 0.16
CA GLY A 95 -0.27 -23.80 1.44
C GLY A 95 1.19 -23.35 1.34
N HIS A 96 1.71 -23.08 0.13
CA HIS A 96 3.09 -22.63 -0.09
C HIS A 96 3.25 -21.12 0.11
N ILE A 97 4.46 -20.66 0.42
CA ILE A 97 4.79 -19.24 0.52
C ILE A 97 5.55 -18.82 -0.73
N TYR A 98 4.92 -18.04 -1.61
CA TYR A 98 5.52 -17.61 -2.88
C TYR A 98 6.07 -16.19 -2.87
N TYR A 99 5.76 -15.39 -1.85
CA TYR A 99 6.19 -14.01 -1.77
C TYR A 99 6.40 -13.56 -0.32
N LEU A 100 7.31 -12.60 -0.15
CA LEU A 100 7.59 -11.97 1.13
C LEU A 100 6.79 -10.66 1.22
N PRO A 101 5.74 -10.57 2.05
CA PRO A 101 4.92 -9.37 2.14
C PRO A 101 5.73 -8.23 2.77
N ASN A 102 5.58 -7.05 2.18
CA ASN A 102 6.16 -5.80 2.68
C ASN A 102 5.20 -5.06 3.63
N TYR A 103 3.93 -5.42 3.66
CA TYR A 103 2.90 -4.80 4.50
C TYR A 103 2.43 -5.76 5.59
N GLY A 104 2.06 -5.21 6.75
CA GLY A 104 1.46 -5.98 7.84
C GLY A 104 2.47 -6.68 8.76
N ALA A 105 3.70 -6.94 8.31
CA ALA A 105 4.80 -7.40 9.13
C ALA A 105 5.70 -6.22 9.53
N TYR A 106 5.69 -5.86 10.81
CA TYR A 106 6.43 -4.73 11.34
C TYR A 106 7.49 -5.19 12.33
N ASN A 107 8.65 -4.54 12.33
CA ASN A 107 9.62 -4.70 13.41
C ASN A 107 9.11 -3.95 14.65
N GLY A 108 8.38 -4.66 15.51
CA GLY A 108 7.83 -4.12 16.77
C GLY A 108 6.30 -3.95 16.77
N GLU A 109 5.77 -3.37 17.84
CA GLU A 109 4.35 -3.02 17.92
C GLU A 109 4.08 -1.73 17.13
N VAL A 110 3.02 -1.75 16.31
CA VAL A 110 2.55 -0.57 15.59
C VAL A 110 1.89 0.38 16.59
N ALA A 111 2.70 1.23 17.22
CA ALA A 111 2.24 2.37 18.00
C ALA A 111 2.02 3.59 17.09
N ASP A 112 1.42 3.38 15.92
CA ASP A 112 1.19 4.44 14.97
C ASP A 112 -0.08 5.20 15.33
N THR A 113 0.04 6.51 15.50
CA THR A 113 -1.12 7.42 15.66
C THR A 113 -1.71 7.80 14.30
N TYR A 114 -1.05 7.39 13.22
CA TYR A 114 -1.49 7.54 11.86
C TYR A 114 -2.45 6.40 11.48
N TYR A 115 -3.68 6.77 11.16
CA TYR A 115 -4.66 5.84 10.59
C TYR A 115 -4.52 5.82 9.07
N SER A 116 -3.94 4.73 8.54
CA SER A 116 -3.90 4.45 7.11
C SER A 116 -5.10 3.56 6.72
N GLY A 117 -6.26 4.18 6.64
CA GLY A 117 -7.49 3.52 6.20
C GLY A 117 -8.54 4.55 5.78
N PRO A 118 -9.63 4.10 5.16
CA PRO A 118 -10.74 4.99 4.84
C PRO A 118 -11.44 5.44 6.13
N ALA A 119 -11.55 6.77 6.31
CA ALA A 119 -12.12 7.41 7.48
C ALA A 119 -12.80 8.72 7.09
N PHE A 120 -13.63 9.25 7.99
CA PHE A 120 -14.13 10.62 7.91
C PHE A 120 -13.11 11.60 8.47
N TRP A 121 -12.71 12.57 7.64
CA TRP A 121 -11.73 13.59 8.00
C TRP A 121 -12.38 14.96 7.96
N ILE A 122 -12.40 15.63 9.11
CA ILE A 122 -12.87 17.01 9.22
C ILE A 122 -11.72 17.95 9.57
N GLN A 123 -11.69 19.13 8.96
CA GLN A 123 -10.68 20.12 9.29
C GLN A 123 -10.87 20.62 10.73
N LYS A 124 -9.77 20.71 11.49
CA LYS A 124 -9.80 21.21 12.87
C LYS A 124 -10.36 22.62 12.99
N ALA A 125 -10.25 23.46 11.95
CA ALA A 125 -10.84 24.80 11.92
C ALA A 125 -12.38 24.77 11.98
N VAL A 126 -13.01 23.81 11.30
CA VAL A 126 -14.46 23.59 11.35
C VAL A 126 -14.89 23.25 12.77
N LEU A 127 -14.19 22.30 13.41
CA LEU A 127 -14.47 21.93 14.80
C LEU A 127 -14.30 23.12 15.75
N LYS A 128 -13.19 23.87 15.61
CA LYS A 128 -12.90 25.04 16.45
C LYS A 128 -14.00 26.10 16.35
N GLU A 129 -14.53 26.36 15.17
CA GLU A 129 -15.60 27.33 14.92
C GLU A 129 -16.85 27.03 15.76
N PHE A 130 -17.17 25.74 15.94
CA PHE A 130 -18.37 25.28 16.64
C PHE A 130 -18.09 24.72 18.04
N GLY A 131 -16.91 25.03 18.63
CA GLY A 131 -16.59 24.66 20.01
C GLY A 131 -16.11 23.22 20.21
N TYR A 132 -15.47 22.62 19.21
CA TYR A 132 -14.95 21.25 19.19
C TYR A 132 -16.02 20.15 19.47
N PRO A 133 -17.13 20.13 18.72
CA PRO A 133 -18.11 19.05 18.85
C PRO A 133 -17.51 17.71 18.40
N THR A 134 -18.03 16.61 18.93
CA THR A 134 -17.66 15.26 18.50
C THR A 134 -18.87 14.62 17.80
N PRO A 135 -19.05 14.82 16.48
CA PRO A 135 -20.21 14.30 15.76
C PRO A 135 -20.26 12.77 15.84
N LYS A 136 -21.48 12.23 15.98
CA LYS A 136 -21.76 10.79 16.12
C LYS A 136 -22.58 10.22 14.97
N THR A 137 -23.12 11.08 14.11
CA THR A 137 -23.91 10.69 12.94
C THR A 137 -23.40 11.38 11.68
N LEU A 138 -23.72 10.83 10.51
CA LEU A 138 -23.40 11.48 9.22
C LEU A 138 -24.10 12.82 9.08
N ASP A 139 -25.34 12.93 9.58
CA ASP A 139 -26.10 14.19 9.54
C ASP A 139 -25.39 15.28 10.36
N GLU A 140 -24.92 14.97 11.57
CA GLU A 140 -24.15 15.92 12.39
C GLU A 140 -22.82 16.30 11.72
N TYR A 141 -22.15 15.33 11.09
CA TYR A 141 -20.90 15.57 10.36
C TYR A 141 -21.09 16.53 9.17
N PHE A 142 -22.10 16.28 8.33
CA PHE A 142 -22.38 17.11 7.16
C PHE A 142 -23.00 18.46 7.53
N ASP A 143 -23.78 18.54 8.61
CA ASP A 143 -24.31 19.81 9.13
C ASP A 143 -23.20 20.76 9.56
N LEU A 144 -22.16 20.27 10.26
CA LEU A 144 -20.98 21.08 10.62
C LEU A 144 -20.26 21.63 9.39
N ILE A 145 -20.08 20.79 8.37
CA ILE A 145 -19.44 21.18 7.11
C ILE A 145 -20.27 22.21 6.35
N ALA A 146 -21.59 22.01 6.26
CA ALA A 146 -22.50 22.90 5.56
C ALA A 146 -22.53 24.29 6.22
N LYS A 147 -22.69 24.34 7.54
CA LYS A 147 -22.67 25.59 8.33
C LYS A 147 -21.34 26.33 8.17
N TYR A 148 -20.23 25.60 8.18
CA TYR A 148 -18.92 26.22 7.98
C TYR A 148 -18.78 26.84 6.58
N LYS A 149 -19.18 26.10 5.54
CA LYS A 149 -19.15 26.58 4.15
C LYS A 149 -20.05 27.80 3.95
N GLU A 150 -21.22 27.85 4.57
CA GLU A 150 -22.12 29.00 4.49
C GLU A 150 -21.49 30.25 5.13
N LYS A 151 -20.85 30.09 6.29
CA LYS A 151 -20.18 31.19 7.00
C LYS A 151 -18.90 31.65 6.30
N TYR A 152 -18.18 30.72 5.66
CA TYR A 152 -16.94 30.96 4.94
C TYR A 152 -17.10 30.51 3.48
N PRO A 153 -17.82 31.26 2.64
CA PRO A 153 -18.09 30.86 1.25
C PRO A 153 -16.82 30.86 0.38
N THR A 154 -15.79 31.59 0.81
CA THR A 154 -14.48 31.63 0.16
C THR A 154 -13.34 31.49 1.16
N ILE A 155 -12.35 30.65 0.85
CA ILE A 155 -11.10 30.48 1.59
C ILE A 155 -9.95 30.63 0.60
N ASP A 156 -8.94 31.43 0.95
CA ASP A 156 -7.77 31.72 0.10
C ASP A 156 -8.13 32.19 -1.32
N GLY A 157 -9.19 32.98 -1.44
CA GLY A 157 -9.67 33.53 -2.71
C GLY A 157 -10.37 32.51 -3.63
N LYS A 158 -10.64 31.30 -3.15
CA LYS A 158 -11.37 30.25 -3.89
C LYS A 158 -12.69 29.91 -3.22
N PRO A 159 -13.72 29.47 -3.97
CA PRO A 159 -14.94 28.94 -3.38
C PRO A 159 -14.62 27.79 -2.42
N THR A 160 -15.22 27.82 -1.23
CA THR A 160 -15.01 26.79 -0.23
C THR A 160 -15.64 25.47 -0.69
N VAL A 161 -14.83 24.41 -0.74
CA VAL A 161 -15.30 23.05 -0.97
C VAL A 161 -15.65 22.44 0.37
N GLY A 162 -16.91 22.00 0.52
CA GLY A 162 -17.40 21.45 1.79
C GLY A 162 -16.91 20.03 2.04
N PHE A 163 -16.99 19.18 1.02
CA PHE A 163 -16.63 17.78 1.14
C PHE A 163 -16.02 17.29 -0.17
N GLU A 164 -14.94 16.53 -0.06
CA GLU A 164 -14.30 15.83 -1.17
C GLU A 164 -14.14 14.37 -0.79
N VAL A 165 -14.28 13.50 -1.78
CA VAL A 165 -14.09 12.07 -1.64
C VAL A 165 -13.14 11.60 -2.73
N LEU A 166 -12.22 10.70 -2.36
CA LEU A 166 -11.34 10.08 -3.33
C LEU A 166 -12.19 9.24 -4.28
N ASN A 167 -12.32 9.68 -5.52
CA ASN A 167 -12.97 8.94 -6.59
C ASN A 167 -12.14 9.06 -7.87
N TYR A 168 -11.20 8.13 -8.03
CA TYR A 168 -10.36 8.09 -9.24
C TYR A 168 -10.06 6.63 -9.61
N ASP A 169 -10.40 6.25 -10.85
CA ASP A 169 -10.20 4.90 -11.39
C ASP A 169 -10.86 3.83 -10.50
N TRP A 170 -10.18 2.74 -10.16
CA TRP A 170 -10.66 1.69 -9.26
C TRP A 170 -10.87 2.14 -7.81
N LYS A 171 -10.54 3.38 -7.44
CA LYS A 171 -10.63 3.90 -6.07
C LYS A 171 -12.01 4.53 -5.80
N ASN A 172 -13.09 3.80 -6.06
CA ASN A 172 -14.47 4.27 -5.82
C ASN A 172 -15.03 3.82 -4.45
N TRP A 173 -14.25 3.10 -3.65
CA TRP A 173 -14.64 2.54 -2.35
C TRP A 173 -15.23 3.57 -1.38
N GLY A 174 -14.71 4.80 -1.38
CA GLY A 174 -15.24 5.89 -0.54
C GLY A 174 -16.67 6.34 -0.88
N LEU A 175 -17.17 6.02 -2.09
CA LEU A 175 -18.58 6.26 -2.46
C LEU A 175 -19.50 5.08 -2.11
N LEU A 176 -18.98 3.86 -2.22
CA LEU A 176 -19.81 2.65 -2.17
C LEU A 176 -19.90 2.02 -0.78
N ASN A 177 -19.06 2.45 0.17
CA ASN A 177 -19.00 1.84 1.51
C ASN A 177 -18.91 2.81 2.71
N PRO A 178 -19.76 3.87 2.78
CA PRO A 178 -19.76 4.78 3.94
C PRO A 178 -19.87 4.10 5.33
N PRO A 179 -20.63 2.99 5.52
CA PRO A 179 -20.74 2.34 6.82
C PRO A 179 -19.47 1.67 7.34
N GLN A 180 -18.53 1.27 6.48
CA GLN A 180 -17.23 0.71 6.91
C GLN A 180 -16.26 1.77 7.44
N HIS A 181 -16.66 3.05 7.44
CA HIS A 181 -15.81 4.19 7.80
C HIS A 181 -16.32 4.95 9.03
N LEU A 182 -17.43 4.48 9.64
CA LEU A 182 -18.01 4.97 10.90
C LEU A 182 -17.60 4.08 12.10
#